data_AF-A0A530YU66-F1
#
_entry.id   AF-A0A530YU66-F1
#
_cell.length_a   1.000
_cell.length_b   1.000
_cell.length_c   1.000
_cell.angle_alpha   90.00
_cell.angle_beta   90.00
_cell.angle_gamma   90.00
#
_symmetry.space_group_name_H-M   'P 1'
#
loop_
_entity.id
_entity.type
_entity.pdbx_description
1 polymer ?
#
loop_
_entity_poly.entity_id
_entity_poly.type
_entity_poly.pdbx_seq_one_letter_code
_entity_poly.pdbx_strand_id
1 'polypeptide(L)' 'DVGLAMVNAGLAEAMLRYLPSSHPISLVEYGEAENRARCNGLGIWSAEIESPHLYRRAKSSKMP' A
#
# COMPACT_ATOMS: atom_id res chain seq x y z
N ASP A 1 -18.01 5.97 5.73
CA ASP A 1 -17.70 5.30 4.45
C ASP A 1 -16.84 4.08 4.76
N VAL A 2 -17.29 2.89 4.40
CA VAL A 2 -16.56 1.63 4.65
C VAL A 2 -15.31 1.55 3.76
N GLY A 3 -15.39 2.00 2.50
CA GLY A 3 -14.25 1.98 1.59
C GLY A 3 -13.12 2.87 2.10
N LEU A 4 -13.45 4.07 2.57
CA LEU A 4 -12.46 4.99 3.14
C LEU A 4 -11.79 4.40 4.40
N ALA A 5 -12.55 3.68 5.24
CA ALA A 5 -11.99 3.01 6.41
C ALA A 5 -11.04 1.87 6.03
N MET A 6 -11.39 1.08 5.00
CA MET A 6 -10.52 0.02 4.47
C MET A 6 -9.20 0.59 3.92
N VAL A 7 -9.27 1.69 3.15
CA VAL A 7 -8.08 2.35 2.59
C VAL A 7 -7.20 2.90 3.73
N ASN A 8 -7.78 3.56 4.73
CA ASN A 8 -7.03 4.05 5.89
C ASN A 8 -6.33 2.94 6.68
N ALA A 9 -6.94 1.76 6.76
CA ALA A 9 -6.34 0.59 7.41
C ALA A 9 -5.27 -0.11 6.53
N GLY A 10 -5.04 0.37 5.31
CA GLY A 10 -4.15 -0.27 4.34
C GLY A 10 -4.67 -1.60 3.81
N LEU A 11 -5.98 -1.86 3.92
CA LEU A 11 -6.60 -3.09 3.42
C LEU A 11 -6.90 -3.04 1.92
N ALA A 12 -6.92 -1.84 1.33
CA ALA A 12 -7.19 -1.60 -0.08
C ALA A 12 -6.45 -0.36 -0.61
N GLU A 13 -6.20 -0.33 -1.92
CA GLU A 13 -5.72 0.83 -2.68
C GLU A 13 -6.92 1.59 -3.28
N ALA A 14 -6.82 2.92 -3.40
CA ALA A 14 -7.85 3.74 -4.02
C ALA A 14 -7.76 3.68 -5.55
N MET A 15 -8.66 2.93 -6.19
CA MET A 15 -8.71 2.78 -7.65
C MET A 15 -9.49 3.91 -8.35
N LEU A 16 -9.17 5.17 -8.03
CA LEU A 16 -10.01 6.34 -8.38
C LEU A 16 -10.09 6.62 -9.89
N ARG A 17 -9.13 6.15 -10.67
CA ARG A 17 -9.07 6.34 -12.14
C ARG A 17 -10.22 5.70 -12.91
N TYR A 18 -10.94 4.76 -12.28
CA TYR A 18 -12.06 4.05 -12.90
C TYR A 18 -13.43 4.59 -12.47
N LEU A 19 -13.44 5.64 -11.63
CA LEU A 19 -14.68 6.29 -11.23
C LEU A 19 -15.13 7.27 -12.32
N PRO A 20 -16.44 7.28 -12.66
CA PRO A 20 -17.01 8.35 -13.47
C PRO A 20 -16.73 9.71 -12.85
N SER A 21 -16.54 10.74 -13.69
CA SER A 21 -16.29 12.11 -13.22
C SER A 21 -17.42 12.70 -12.36
N SER A 22 -18.64 12.16 -12.47
CA SER A 22 -19.81 12.55 -11.67
C SER A 22 -19.93 11.78 -10.35
N HIS A 23 -19.00 10.90 -10.05
CA HIS A 23 -19.09 10.05 -8.87
C HIS A 23 -18.80 10.86 -7.58
N PRO A 24 -19.60 10.68 -6.50
CA PRO A 24 -19.55 11.56 -5.34
C PRO A 24 -18.39 11.29 -4.36
N ILE A 25 -17.55 10.28 -4.59
CA ILE A 25 -16.39 10.01 -3.72
C ILE A 25 -15.39 11.16 -3.80
N SER A 26 -14.90 11.56 -2.62
CA SER A 26 -13.82 12.53 -2.51
C SER A 26 -12.49 11.89 -2.92
N LEU A 27 -11.96 12.33 -4.06
CA LEU A 27 -10.64 11.91 -4.55
C LEU A 27 -9.53 12.29 -3.56
N VAL A 28 -9.67 13.44 -2.91
CA VAL A 28 -8.70 13.96 -1.94
C VAL A 28 -8.66 13.09 -0.69
N GLU A 29 -9.81 12.79 -0.10
CA GLU A 29 -9.88 11.99 1.14
C GLU A 29 -9.32 10.58 0.94
N TYR A 30 -9.68 9.93 -0.17
CA TYR A 30 -9.16 8.60 -0.49
C TYR A 30 -7.65 8.61 -0.77
N GLY A 31 -7.14 9.63 -1.48
CA GLY A 31 -5.71 9.78 -1.74
C GLY A 31 -4.90 10.05 -0.46
N GLU A 32 -5.41 10.89 0.44
CA GLU A 32 -4.80 11.14 1.75
C GLU A 32 -4.81 9.90 2.64
N ALA A 33 -5.93 9.17 2.67
CA ALA A 33 -6.05 7.93 3.42
C ALA A 33 -5.03 6.88 2.96
N GLU A 34 -4.89 6.69 1.65
CA GLU A 34 -3.93 5.75 1.10
C GLU A 34 -2.48 6.17 1.38
N ASN A 35 -2.16 7.45 1.20
CA ASN A 35 -0.84 7.98 1.52
C ASN A 35 -0.49 7.78 3.00
N ARG A 36 -1.45 8.00 3.90
CA ARG A 36 -1.26 7.75 5.33
C ARG A 36 -1.00 6.27 5.62
N ALA A 37 -1.79 5.37 5.04
CA ALA A 37 -1.59 3.93 5.20
C ALA A 37 -0.23 3.48 4.66
N ARG A 38 0.22 4.02 3.52
CA ARG A 38 1.52 3.73 2.91
C ARG A 38 2.68 4.26 3.76
N CYS A 39 2.63 5.51 4.21
CA CYS A 39 3.67 6.11 5.06
C CYS A 39 3.83 5.37 6.39
N ASN A 40 2.75 4.81 6.93
CA ASN A 40 2.76 4.06 8.18
C ASN A 40 2.99 2.56 7.97
N GLY A 41 3.13 2.09 6.72
CA GLY A 41 3.32 0.66 6.42
C GLY A 41 2.18 -0.22 6.92
N LEU A 42 0.92 0.19 6.71
CA LEU A 42 -0.26 -0.56 7.18
C LEU A 42 -0.76 -1.56 6.14
N GLY A 43 -1.27 -2.71 6.62
CA GLY A 43 -1.95 -3.70 5.80
C GLY A 43 -1.10 -4.18 4.62
N ILE A 44 -1.57 -4.00 3.39
CA ILE A 44 -0.84 -4.37 2.17
C ILE A 44 0.50 -3.61 2.02
N TRP A 45 0.63 -2.45 2.67
CA TRP A 45 1.84 -1.63 2.66
C TRP A 45 2.86 -2.03 3.73
N SER A 46 2.55 -3.02 4.59
CA SER A 46 3.44 -3.44 5.69
C SER A 46 4.58 -4.36 5.25
N ALA A 47 4.63 -4.74 3.97
CA ALA A 47 5.63 -5.68 3.48
C ALA A 47 7.03 -5.07 3.54
N GLU A 48 7.89 -5.67 4.37
CA GLU A 48 9.32 -5.37 4.37
C GLU A 48 9.97 -6.06 3.16
N ILE A 49 10.44 -5.26 2.20
CA ILE A 49 11.14 -5.77 1.02
C ILE A 49 12.63 -5.86 1.36
N GLU A 50 13.15 -7.09 1.46
CA GLU A 50 14.57 -7.31 1.63
C GLU A 50 15.34 -6.76 0.40
N SER A 51 16.42 -6.01 0.67
CA SER A 51 17.30 -5.55 -0.39
C SER A 51 17.90 -6.75 -1.14
N PRO A 52 17.93 -6.75 -2.49
CA PRO A 52 18.51 -7.84 -3.27
C PRO A 52 19.95 -8.21 -2.89
N HIS A 53 20.72 -7.27 -2.35
CA HIS A 53 22.08 -7.50 -1.86
C HIS A 53 22.12 -8.33 -0.57
N LEU A 54 21.22 -8.05 0.36
CA LEU A 54 21.10 -8.80 1.63
C LEU A 54 20.65 -10.22 1.34
N TYR A 55 19.64 -10.37 0.48
CA TYR A 55 19.15 -11.68 0.04
C TYR A 55 20.28 -12.52 -0.60
N ARG A 56 21.03 -11.95 -1.56
CA ARG A 56 22.14 -12.65 -2.22
C ARG A 56 23.23 -13.08 -1.25
N ARG A 57 23.64 -12.18 -0.33
CA ARG A 57 24.67 -12.49 0.67
C ARG A 57 24.24 -13.63 1.59
N ALA A 58 23.00 -13.58 2.10
CA ALA A 58 22.47 -14.60 3.00
C ALA A 58 22.37 -15.98 2.33
N LYS A 59 22.07 -16.02 1.02
CA LYS A 59 21.97 -17.27 0.25
C LYS A 59 23.32 -17.80 -0.24
N SER A 60 24.26 -16.92 -0.59
CA SER A 60 25.62 -17.32 -0.99
C SER A 60 26.41 -17.94 0.17
N SER A 61 26.17 -17.50 1.41
CA SER A 61 26.76 -18.08 2.63
C SER A 61 26.28 -19.50 2.94
N LYS A 62 25.21 -19.98 2.28
CA LYS A 62 24.63 -21.33 2.46
C LYS A 62 25.02 -22.31 1.36
N MET A 63 25.87 -21.91 0.40
CA MET A 63 26.48 -22.87 -0.52
C MET A 63 27.54 -23.70 0.24
N PRO A 64 27.45 -25.05 0.21
CA PRO A 64 28.46 -25.93 0.81
C PRO A 64 29.81 -25.86 0.07
#